data_AF-A0A4Q0XTL1-F1
#
_entry.id   AF-A0A4Q0XTL1-F1
#
_cell.length_a   1.000
_cell.length_b   1.000
_cell.length_c   1.000
_cell.angle_alpha   90.00
_cell.angle_beta   90.00
_cell.angle_gamma   90.00
#
_symmetry.space_group_name_H-M   'P 1'
#
loop_
_entity.id
_entity.type
_entity.pdbx_description
1 polymer ?
#
loop_
_entity_poly.entity_id
_entity_poly.type
_entity_poly.pdbx_seq_one_letter_code
_entity_poly.pdbx_strand_id
1 'polypeptide(L)'
;MIKLKISLILTSLLLCSFVWAKKPSEHTHIYKNLDYLELSSAQHERMKQILLEYKKKFDHYYEKRKKEEKKLQKLMQKEHFDKEEYEEIAEEIYEDSIELEAKTLKKIHGVLTPQQRELFSHYLKEWQVE
;
A
#
# COMPACT_ATOMS: atom_id res chain seq x y z
N MET A 1 -28.84 43.74 -15.89
CA MET A 1 -28.34 42.42 -16.38
C MET A 1 -26.94 42.05 -15.88
N ILE A 2 -26.06 42.99 -15.53
CA ILE A 2 -24.68 42.68 -15.07
C ILE A 2 -24.66 42.06 -13.65
N LYS A 3 -25.53 42.52 -12.73
CA LYS A 3 -25.61 41.98 -11.35
C LYS A 3 -26.03 40.50 -11.27
N LEU A 4 -26.91 40.04 -12.18
CA LEU A 4 -27.33 38.63 -12.27
C LEU A 4 -26.19 37.74 -12.78
N LYS A 5 -25.37 38.25 -13.71
CA LYS A 5 -24.22 37.52 -14.25
C LYS A 5 -23.12 37.32 -13.19
N ILE A 6 -22.90 38.31 -12.32
CA ILE A 6 -21.91 38.21 -11.23
C ILE A 6 -22.38 37.21 -10.15
N SER A 7 -23.67 37.20 -9.83
CA SER A 7 -24.25 36.22 -8.89
C SER A 7 -24.12 34.77 -9.39
N LEU A 8 -24.29 34.55 -10.70
CA LEU A 8 -24.15 33.22 -11.31
C LEU A 8 -22.70 32.70 -11.32
N ILE A 9 -21.73 33.62 -11.42
CA ILE A 9 -20.30 33.27 -11.39
C ILE A 9 -19.87 32.94 -9.96
N LEU A 10 -20.40 33.65 -8.96
CA LEU A 10 -20.08 33.41 -7.55
C LEU A 10 -20.64 32.08 -7.03
N THR A 11 -21.83 31.68 -7.47
CA THR A 11 -22.41 30.36 -7.13
C THR A 11 -21.71 29.21 -7.85
N SER A 12 -21.22 29.42 -9.07
CA SER A 12 -20.37 28.45 -9.78
C SER A 12 -19.04 28.20 -9.05
N LEU A 13 -18.40 29.25 -8.52
CA LEU A 13 -17.15 29.10 -7.74
C LEU A 13 -17.35 28.38 -6.40
N LEU A 14 -18.49 28.56 -5.75
CA LEU A 14 -18.83 27.93 -4.48
C LEU A 14 -19.14 26.43 -4.62
N LEU A 15 -19.68 25.99 -5.76
CA LEU A 15 -19.96 24.57 -6.01
C LEU A 15 -18.70 23.71 -6.23
N CYS A 16 -17.56 24.32 -6.56
CA CYS A 16 -16.28 23.59 -6.67
C CYS A 16 -15.62 23.27 -5.32
N SER A 17 -16.08 23.87 -4.21
CA SER A 17 -15.45 23.72 -2.89
C SER A 17 -16.01 22.57 -2.03
N PHE A 18 -17.05 21.85 -2.51
CA PHE A 18 -17.67 20.72 -1.81
C PHE A 18 -17.33 19.35 -2.41
N VAL A 19 -16.19 19.22 -3.10
CA VAL A 19 -15.59 17.89 -3.25
C VAL A 19 -14.89 17.57 -1.92
N TRP A 20 -15.70 17.19 -0.93
CA TRP A 20 -15.20 16.32 0.12
C TRP A 20 -14.67 15.09 -0.61
N ALA A 21 -13.34 14.98 -0.69
CA ALA A 21 -12.69 13.76 -1.10
C ALA A 21 -13.18 12.69 -0.11
N LYS A 22 -14.24 11.99 -0.51
CA LYS A 22 -14.68 10.76 0.12
C LYS A 22 -13.44 9.89 0.06
N LYS A 23 -12.74 9.76 1.19
CA LYS A 23 -11.54 8.93 1.32
C LYS A 23 -11.92 7.63 0.64
N PRO A 24 -11.37 7.29 -0.54
CA PRO A 24 -11.65 6.00 -1.11
C PRO A 24 -11.28 5.03 -0.01
N SER A 25 -12.20 4.14 0.38
CA SER A 25 -11.80 2.98 1.17
C SER A 25 -10.62 2.40 0.41
N GLU A 26 -9.41 2.54 0.97
CA GLU A 26 -8.16 2.02 0.42
C GLU A 26 -8.24 0.51 0.50
N HIS A 27 -9.13 -0.07 -0.29
CA HIS A 27 -8.93 -1.41 -0.78
C HIS A 27 -7.90 -1.24 -1.87
N THR A 28 -6.64 -1.16 -1.47
CA THR A 28 -5.49 -1.32 -2.34
C THR A 28 -5.63 -2.68 -2.99
N HIS A 29 -6.25 -2.70 -4.18
CA HIS A 29 -6.20 -3.86 -5.03
C HIS A 29 -4.75 -4.01 -5.43
N ILE A 30 -4.02 -4.87 -4.70
CA ILE A 30 -2.67 -5.27 -5.07
C ILE A 30 -2.80 -6.14 -6.32
N TYR A 31 -2.96 -5.50 -7.47
CA TYR A 31 -2.98 -6.18 -8.75
C TYR A 31 -1.52 -6.43 -9.15
N LYS A 32 -1.02 -7.60 -8.78
CA LYS A 32 0.27 -8.13 -9.27
C LYS A 32 -0.01 -8.93 -10.52
N ASN A 33 0.31 -8.37 -11.68
CA ASN A 33 0.24 -9.10 -12.94
C ASN A 33 1.37 -10.15 -12.96
N LEU A 34 1.04 -11.41 -13.26
CA LEU A 34 2.00 -12.52 -13.36
C LEU A 34 1.90 -13.25 -14.70
N ASP A 35 1.17 -12.69 -15.67
CA ASP A 35 0.89 -13.34 -16.96
C ASP A 35 2.18 -13.53 -17.78
N TYR A 36 3.17 -12.65 -17.60
CA TYR A 36 4.49 -12.75 -18.24
C TYR A 36 5.32 -13.95 -17.78
N LEU A 37 4.91 -14.65 -16.71
CA LEU A 37 5.62 -15.82 -16.20
C LEU A 37 5.18 -17.13 -16.86
N GLU A 38 4.12 -17.10 -17.68
CA GLU A 38 3.56 -18.28 -18.36
C GLU A 38 3.41 -19.47 -17.39
N LEU A 39 2.73 -19.24 -16.26
CA LEU A 39 2.62 -20.22 -15.20
C LEU A 39 1.86 -21.47 -15.68
N SER A 40 2.32 -22.65 -15.29
CA SER A 40 1.53 -23.87 -15.46
C SER A 40 0.25 -23.82 -14.61
N SER A 41 -0.77 -24.61 -14.96
CA SER A 41 -2.02 -24.70 -14.19
C SER A 41 -1.78 -24.98 -12.69
N ALA A 42 -0.84 -25.88 -12.37
CA ALA A 42 -0.48 -26.17 -10.98
C ALA A 42 0.20 -24.99 -10.28
N GLN A 43 1.04 -24.23 -10.98
CA GLN A 43 1.66 -23.01 -10.44
C GLN A 43 0.63 -21.90 -10.24
N HIS A 44 -0.32 -21.73 -11.17
CA HIS A 44 -1.42 -20.77 -11.02
C HIS A 44 -2.22 -20.99 -9.74
N GLU A 45 -2.61 -22.23 -9.44
CA GLU A 45 -3.36 -22.53 -8.21
C GLU A 45 -2.56 -22.22 -6.95
N ARG A 46 -1.26 -22.59 -6.92
CA ARG A 46 -0.37 -22.26 -5.80
C ARG A 46 -0.19 -20.75 -5.65
N MET A 47 0.01 -20.05 -6.76
CA MET A 47 0.20 -18.60 -6.77
C MET A 47 -1.05 -17.87 -6.27
N LYS A 48 -2.24 -18.32 -6.67
CA LYS A 48 -3.52 -17.78 -6.17
C LYS A 48 -3.62 -17.88 -4.64
N GLN A 49 -3.22 -19.02 -4.06
CA GLN A 49 -3.22 -19.16 -2.59
C GLN A 49 -2.22 -18.22 -1.93
N ILE A 50 -1.02 -18.07 -2.51
CA ILE A 50 -0.01 -17.12 -2.01
C ILE A 50 -0.56 -15.68 -2.04
N LEU A 51 -1.19 -15.27 -3.15
CA LEU A 51 -1.77 -13.93 -3.29
C LEU A 51 -2.92 -13.67 -2.30
N LEU A 52 -3.77 -14.68 -2.05
CA LEU A 52 -4.84 -14.56 -1.05
C LEU A 52 -4.30 -14.43 0.37
N GLU A 53 -3.26 -15.18 0.71
CA GLU A 53 -2.61 -15.08 2.01
C GLU A 53 -1.88 -13.75 2.16
N TYR A 54 -1.16 -13.32 1.12
CA TYR A 54 -0.48 -12.03 1.08
C TYR A 54 -1.46 -10.89 1.31
N LYS A 55 -2.60 -10.88 0.60
CA LYS A 55 -3.66 -9.88 0.80
C LYS A 55 -4.10 -9.78 2.26
N LYS A 56 -4.44 -10.92 2.88
CA LYS A 56 -4.87 -10.95 4.30
C LYS A 56 -3.80 -10.41 5.25
N LYS A 57 -2.55 -10.77 5.02
CA LYS A 57 -1.41 -10.32 5.85
C LYS A 57 -1.11 -8.84 5.63
N PHE A 58 -1.19 -8.37 4.39
CA PHE A 58 -1.04 -6.98 4.03
C PHE A 58 -2.12 -6.12 4.69
N ASP A 59 -3.38 -6.55 4.65
CA ASP A 59 -4.49 -5.85 5.33
C ASP A 59 -4.20 -5.73 6.85
N HIS A 60 -3.68 -6.79 7.47
CA HIS A 60 -3.30 -6.77 8.89
C HIS A 60 -2.12 -5.83 9.18
N TYR A 61 -1.06 -5.92 8.38
CA TYR A 61 0.09 -5.02 8.45
C TYR A 61 -0.35 -3.56 8.33
N TYR A 62 -1.22 -3.24 7.36
CA TYR A 62 -1.68 -1.88 7.13
C TYR A 62 -2.41 -1.29 8.33
N GLU A 63 -3.27 -2.08 8.98
CA GLU A 63 -3.94 -1.65 10.21
C GLU A 63 -2.99 -1.49 11.40
N LYS A 64 -1.90 -2.28 11.48
CA LYS A 64 -0.85 -2.10 12.48
C LYS A 64 -0.06 -0.82 12.21
N ARG A 65 0.47 -0.65 10.99
CA ARG A 65 1.20 0.56 10.55
C ARG A 65 0.42 1.83 10.85
N LYS A 66 -0.86 1.88 10.54
CA LYS A 66 -1.72 3.05 10.80
C LYS A 66 -1.80 3.42 12.28
N LYS A 67 -1.65 2.46 13.20
CA LYS A 67 -1.57 2.74 14.65
C LYS A 67 -0.22 3.32 15.02
N GLU A 68 0.86 2.78 14.47
CA GLU A 68 2.23 3.26 14.68
C GLU A 68 2.43 4.68 14.12
N GLU A 69 1.93 4.96 12.91
CA GLU A 69 1.94 6.30 12.32
C GLU A 69 1.18 7.32 13.18
N LYS A 70 0.11 6.92 13.86
CA LYS A 70 -0.57 7.79 14.83
C LYS A 70 0.28 8.06 16.07
N LYS A 71 1.15 7.14 16.48
CA LYS A 71 2.12 7.40 17.56
C LYS A 71 3.15 8.42 17.10
N LEU A 72 3.71 8.27 15.89
CA LEU A 72 4.60 9.27 15.29
C LEU A 72 3.96 10.65 15.19
N GLN A 73 2.68 10.74 14.76
CA GLN A 73 1.95 12.01 14.72
C GLN A 73 1.83 12.66 16.11
N LYS A 74 1.62 11.88 17.16
CA LYS A 74 1.57 12.37 18.54
C LYS A 74 2.95 12.81 19.04
N LEU A 75 4.00 12.06 18.69
CA LEU A 75 5.38 12.40 19.00
C LEU A 75 5.75 13.78 18.45
N MET A 76 5.33 14.09 17.22
CA MET A 76 5.55 15.40 16.60
C MET A 76 4.80 16.56 17.25
N GLN A 77 3.81 16.29 18.10
CA GLN A 77 3.06 17.32 18.84
C GLN A 77 3.68 17.63 20.21
N LYS A 78 4.71 16.89 20.63
CA LYS A 78 5.42 17.14 21.89
C LYS A 78 6.28 18.40 21.78
N GLU A 79 6.53 19.05 22.93
CA GLU A 79 7.39 20.24 23.01
C GLU A 79 8.85 19.95 22.62
N HIS A 80 9.32 18.74 22.90
CA HIS A 80 10.64 18.25 22.53
C HIS A 80 10.52 16.97 21.70
N PHE A 81 11.37 16.87 20.67
CA PHE A 81 11.45 15.68 19.82
C PHE A 81 12.25 14.60 20.54
N ASP A 82 11.61 13.45 20.77
CA ASP A 82 12.23 12.24 21.28
C ASP A 82 12.72 11.40 20.10
N LYS A 83 14.04 11.36 19.91
CA LYS A 83 14.67 10.70 18.76
C LYS A 83 14.57 9.18 18.90
N GLU A 84 14.80 8.67 20.10
CA GLU A 84 14.78 7.24 20.39
C GLU A 84 13.38 6.66 20.17
N GLU A 85 12.32 7.31 20.66
CA GLU A 85 10.94 6.88 20.42
C GLU A 85 10.57 6.95 18.94
N TYR A 86 11.06 7.96 18.20
CA TYR A 86 10.86 8.03 16.75
C TYR A 86 11.50 6.83 16.04
N GLU A 87 12.77 6.54 16.35
CA GLU A 87 13.53 5.47 15.74
C GLU A 87 12.88 4.11 16.01
N GLU A 88 12.48 3.83 17.26
CA GLU A 88 11.80 2.58 17.63
C GLU A 88 10.50 2.36 16.84
N ILE A 89 9.64 3.38 16.73
CA ILE A 89 8.37 3.26 16.01
C ILE A 89 8.61 3.12 14.49
N ALA A 90 9.56 3.87 13.95
CA ALA A 90 9.89 3.81 12.52
C ALA A 90 10.50 2.46 12.14
N GLU A 91 11.39 1.92 12.97
CA GLU A 91 11.99 0.60 12.82
C GLU A 91 10.90 -0.49 12.88
N GLU A 92 9.97 -0.44 13.84
CA GLU A 92 8.89 -1.42 13.91
C GLU A 92 8.05 -1.48 12.63
N ILE A 93 7.67 -0.31 12.07
CA ILE A 93 6.93 -0.25 10.79
C ILE A 93 7.75 -0.88 9.65
N TYR A 94 9.03 -0.54 9.58
CA TYR A 94 9.91 -1.00 8.51
C TYR A 94 10.23 -2.49 8.61
N GLU A 95 10.49 -3.01 9.81
CA GLU A 95 10.77 -4.42 10.04
C GLU A 95 9.56 -5.29 9.67
N ASP A 96 8.35 -4.87 10.07
CA ASP A 96 7.12 -5.59 9.70
C ASP A 96 6.92 -5.65 8.18
N SER A 97 7.23 -4.57 7.47
CA SER A 97 7.08 -4.51 6.01
C SER A 97 8.04 -5.46 5.32
N ILE A 98 9.32 -5.41 5.71
CA ILE A 98 10.37 -6.30 5.21
C ILE A 98 10.08 -7.77 5.52
N GLU A 99 9.55 -8.06 6.72
CA GLU A 99 9.19 -9.43 7.08
C GLU A 99 8.05 -9.97 6.19
N LEU A 100 7.03 -9.15 5.91
CA LEU A 100 5.92 -9.48 5.02
C LEU A 100 6.39 -9.72 3.58
N GLU A 101 7.22 -8.82 3.05
CA GLU A 101 7.84 -8.95 1.73
C GLU A 101 8.64 -10.25 1.62
N ALA A 102 9.60 -10.46 2.52
CA ALA A 102 10.50 -11.60 2.49
C ALA A 102 9.73 -12.94 2.57
N LYS A 103 8.73 -13.02 3.45
CA LYS A 103 7.87 -14.21 3.58
C LYS A 103 7.10 -14.49 2.29
N THR A 104 6.60 -13.45 1.62
CA THR A 104 5.83 -13.57 0.38
C THR A 104 6.73 -13.96 -0.79
N LEU A 105 7.86 -13.27 -0.96
CA LEU A 105 8.84 -13.54 -2.01
C LEU A 105 9.43 -14.94 -1.89
N LYS A 106 9.70 -15.42 -0.67
CA LYS A 106 10.14 -16.81 -0.43
C LYS A 106 9.14 -17.84 -0.97
N LYS A 107 7.84 -17.60 -0.80
CA LYS A 107 6.78 -18.50 -1.29
C LYS A 107 6.70 -18.46 -2.81
N ILE A 108 6.74 -17.27 -3.41
CA ILE A 108 6.74 -17.08 -4.87
C ILE A 108 7.93 -17.80 -5.49
N HIS A 109 9.14 -17.54 -4.98
CA HIS A 109 10.36 -18.19 -5.43
C HIS A 109 10.24 -19.72 -5.41
N GLY A 110 9.62 -20.29 -4.37
CA GLY A 110 9.39 -21.74 -4.26
C GLY A 110 8.43 -22.33 -5.30
N VAL A 111 7.58 -21.52 -5.92
CA VAL A 111 6.65 -21.95 -6.99
C VAL A 111 7.27 -21.82 -8.38
N LEU A 112 8.10 -20.81 -8.59
CA LEU A 112 8.67 -20.48 -9.90
C LEU A 112 9.87 -21.37 -10.27
N THR A 113 10.02 -21.65 -11.57
CA THR A 113 11.22 -22.25 -12.16
C THR A 113 12.39 -21.26 -12.18
N PRO A 114 13.65 -21.70 -12.40
CA PRO A 114 14.78 -20.80 -12.53
C PRO A 114 14.57 -19.68 -13.57
N GLN A 115 14.06 -20.01 -14.75
CA GLN A 115 13.78 -19.04 -15.82
C GLN A 115 12.69 -18.03 -15.40
N GLN A 116 11.62 -18.52 -14.75
CA GLN A 116 10.56 -17.65 -14.24
C GLN A 116 11.06 -16.74 -13.12
N ARG A 117 12.00 -17.19 -12.28
CA ARG A 117 12.60 -16.35 -11.23
C ARG A 117 13.43 -15.23 -11.81
N GLU A 118 14.16 -15.49 -12.89
CA GLU A 118 14.90 -14.46 -13.63
C GLU A 118 13.94 -13.40 -14.17
N LEU A 119 12.89 -13.81 -14.87
CA LEU A 119 11.84 -12.89 -15.37
C LEU A 119 11.19 -12.11 -14.24
N PHE A 120 10.80 -12.79 -13.16
CA PHE A 120 10.18 -12.18 -11.98
C PHE A 120 11.10 -11.15 -11.31
N SER A 121 12.42 -11.36 -11.32
CA SER A 121 13.38 -10.48 -10.64
C SER A 121 13.35 -9.04 -11.16
N HIS A 122 12.97 -8.85 -12.43
CA HIS A 122 12.83 -7.52 -13.05
C HIS A 122 11.67 -6.69 -12.46
N TYR A 123 10.74 -7.34 -11.76
CA TYR A 123 9.53 -6.74 -11.20
C TYR A 123 9.53 -6.75 -9.66
N LEU A 124 10.67 -7.02 -9.00
CA LEU A 124 10.77 -7.09 -7.54
C LEU A 124 10.29 -5.81 -6.84
N LYS A 125 10.54 -4.63 -7.44
CA LYS A 125 10.09 -3.35 -6.88
C LYS A 125 8.58 -3.28 -6.70
N GLU A 126 7.82 -3.94 -7.57
CA GLU A 126 6.37 -3.95 -7.42
C GLU A 126 5.97 -4.62 -6.11
N TRP A 127 6.74 -5.59 -5.62
CA TRP A 127 6.42 -6.36 -4.41
C TRP A 127 6.82 -5.69 -3.11
N GLN A 128 7.40 -4.49 -3.17
CA GLN A 128 7.68 -3.67 -2.00
C GLN A 128 6.38 -3.18 -1.36
N VAL A 129 6.35 -3.19 -0.03
CA VAL A 129 5.25 -2.75 0.81
C VAL A 129 5.50 -1.28 1.16
N GLU A 130 4.97 -0.38 0.33
CA GLU A 130 5.04 1.09 0.51
C GLU A 130 3.98 1.64 1.45
#